data_AF-A0A376D8H4-F1
#
_entry.id   AF-A0A376D8H4-F1
#
_cell.length_a   1.000
_cell.length_b   1.000
_cell.length_c   1.000
_cell.angle_alpha   90.00
_cell.angle_beta   90.00
_cell.angle_gamma   90.00
#
_symmetry.space_group_name_H-M   'P 1'
#
loop_
_entity.id
_entity.type
_entity.pdbx_description
1 polymer ?
#
loop_
_entity_poly.entity_id
_entity_poly.type
_entity_poly.pdbx_seq_one_letter_code
_entity_poly.pdbx_strand_id
1 'polypeptide(L)'
;MIYITSKRNGFYRCGVAHSEHTTAWADDHFSPEQLAILEAEPMLIVTRDNPQAQSQQAAEQQIAALKAALVDAQQRNDALSAELEAANARVAELTANSPTPEPVTDKAKAKGNTKDKAVKPTGE
;
A
#
# COMPACT_ATOMS: atom_id res chain seq x y z
N MET A 1 -15.80 -6.86 22.98
CA MET A 1 -17.01 -7.41 23.62
C MET A 1 -16.57 -8.39 24.69
N ILE A 2 -17.28 -8.45 25.81
CA ILE A 2 -17.02 -9.39 26.90
C ILE A 2 -18.16 -10.40 26.94
N TYR A 3 -17.85 -11.69 26.96
CA TYR A 3 -18.82 -12.76 27.10
C TYR A 3 -18.63 -13.45 28.44
N ILE A 4 -19.71 -13.55 29.21
CA ILE A 4 -19.68 -14.16 30.54
C ILE A 4 -20.71 -15.28 30.60
N THR A 5 -20.27 -16.44 31.06
CA THR A 5 -21.11 -17.60 31.36
C THR A 5 -20.85 -18.06 32.77
N SER A 6 -21.89 -18.28 33.57
CA SER A 6 -21.72 -18.91 34.89
C SER A 6 -21.87 -20.41 34.83
N LYS A 7 -21.11 -21.13 35.65
CA LYS A 7 -21.30 -22.57 35.87
C LYS A 7 -22.51 -22.89 36.74
N ARG A 8 -23.08 -21.88 37.43
CA ARG A 8 -24.25 -22.04 38.30
C ARG A 8 -25.24 -20.91 38.03
N ASN A 9 -26.46 -21.27 37.67
CA ASN A 9 -27.48 -20.28 37.34
C ASN A 9 -27.74 -19.30 38.50
N GLY A 10 -27.82 -18.01 38.18
CA GLY A 10 -28.06 -16.94 39.15
C GLY A 10 -26.87 -16.62 40.05
N PHE A 11 -25.64 -16.95 39.65
CA PHE A 11 -24.46 -16.63 40.42
C PHE A 11 -24.18 -15.11 40.42
N TYR A 12 -24.07 -14.52 41.60
CA TYR A 12 -24.01 -13.07 41.76
C TYR A 12 -22.58 -12.56 42.04
N ARG A 13 -22.05 -11.72 41.14
CA ARG A 13 -20.75 -11.03 41.29
C ARG A 13 -20.77 -9.66 40.63
N CYS A 14 -19.96 -8.74 41.15
CA CYS A 14 -19.82 -7.37 40.63
C CYS A 14 -21.16 -6.65 40.36
N GLY A 15 -22.17 -6.92 41.18
CA GLY A 15 -23.49 -6.28 41.07
C GLY A 15 -24.44 -6.89 40.03
N VAL A 16 -24.09 -8.02 39.42
CA VAL A 16 -24.88 -8.67 38.37
C VAL A 16 -25.09 -10.15 38.69
N ALA A 17 -26.28 -10.67 38.42
CA ALA A 17 -26.56 -12.10 38.42
C ALA A 17 -26.18 -12.68 37.05
N HIS A 18 -25.21 -13.59 37.03
CA HIS A 18 -24.80 -14.30 35.83
C HIS A 18 -25.62 -15.58 35.66
N SER A 19 -26.08 -15.82 34.43
CA SER A 19 -26.82 -17.03 34.08
C SER A 19 -25.88 -18.13 33.53
N GLU A 20 -26.41 -19.34 33.39
CA GLU A 20 -25.71 -20.43 32.69
C GLU A 20 -25.66 -20.24 31.16
N HIS A 21 -26.36 -19.22 30.65
CA HIS A 21 -26.28 -18.83 29.26
C HIS A 21 -25.27 -17.71 29.06
N THR A 22 -24.46 -17.84 28.00
CA THR A 22 -23.50 -16.83 27.59
C THR A 22 -24.20 -15.49 27.36
N THR A 23 -23.80 -14.48 28.13
CA THR A 23 -24.31 -13.12 28.01
C THR A 23 -23.19 -12.22 27.49
N ALA A 24 -23.49 -11.42 26.47
CA ALA A 24 -22.55 -10.48 25.89
C ALA A 24 -22.71 -9.09 26.52
N TRP A 25 -21.59 -8.48 26.89
CA TRP A 25 -21.47 -7.17 27.52
C TRP A 25 -20.51 -6.29 26.73
N ALA A 26 -20.74 -4.97 26.74
CA ALA A 26 -19.79 -4.01 26.18
C ALA A 26 -18.48 -4.02 26.99
N ASP A 27 -17.35 -3.73 26.34
CA ASP A 27 -16.02 -3.73 27.00
C ASP A 27 -15.92 -2.69 28.13
N ASP A 28 -16.71 -1.61 28.05
CA ASP A 28 -16.74 -0.53 29.04
C ASP A 28 -17.73 -0.77 30.20
N HIS A 29 -18.47 -1.90 30.18
CA HIS A 29 -19.49 -2.17 31.20
C HIS A 29 -18.88 -2.47 32.59
N PHE A 30 -17.70 -3.09 32.61
CA PHE A 30 -16.99 -3.43 33.85
C PHE A 30 -15.69 -2.64 33.93
N SER A 31 -15.37 -2.12 35.12
CA SER A 31 -14.06 -1.51 35.32
C SER A 31 -12.94 -2.56 35.19
N PRO A 32 -11.69 -2.17 34.90
CA PRO A 32 -10.58 -3.11 34.81
C PRO A 32 -10.40 -3.96 36.09
N GLU A 33 -10.65 -3.37 37.25
CA GLU A 33 -10.60 -4.07 38.55
C GLU A 33 -11.74 -5.09 38.70
N GLN A 34 -12.97 -4.72 38.33
CA GLN A 34 -14.10 -5.65 38.35
C GLN A 34 -13.88 -6.81 37.38
N LEU A 35 -13.32 -6.52 36.22
CA LEU A 35 -13.05 -7.53 35.21
C LEU A 35 -11.98 -8.52 35.67
N ALA A 36 -10.93 -8.04 36.33
CA ALA A 36 -9.93 -8.91 36.95
C ALA A 36 -10.54 -9.84 38.02
N ILE A 37 -11.50 -9.34 38.81
CA ILE A 37 -12.24 -10.16 39.78
C ILE A 37 -13.11 -11.21 39.06
N LEU A 38 -13.81 -10.83 38.00
CA LEU A 38 -14.66 -11.74 37.22
C LEU A 38 -13.85 -12.84 36.54
N GLU A 39 -12.65 -12.55 36.06
CA GLU A 39 -11.74 -13.54 35.46
C GLU A 39 -11.06 -14.45 36.46
N ALA A 40 -10.76 -13.95 37.66
CA ALA A 40 -10.19 -14.74 38.74
C ALA A 40 -11.22 -15.68 39.39
N GLU A 41 -12.51 -15.46 39.17
CA GLU A 41 -13.59 -16.22 39.78
C GLU A 41 -13.79 -17.58 39.08
N PRO A 42 -13.51 -18.73 39.73
CA PRO A 42 -13.55 -20.06 39.11
C PRO A 42 -14.95 -20.49 38.65
N MET A 43 -16.00 -19.86 39.18
CA MET A 43 -17.40 -20.13 38.81
C MET A 43 -17.86 -19.40 37.55
N LEU A 44 -17.04 -18.50 37.01
CA LEU A 44 -17.31 -17.76 35.78
C LEU A 44 -16.36 -18.19 34.67
N ILE A 45 -16.87 -18.18 33.44
CA ILE A 45 -16.09 -18.29 32.22
C ILE A 45 -16.23 -16.93 31.55
N VAL A 46 -15.14 -16.18 31.50
CA VAL A 46 -15.07 -14.87 30.88
C VAL A 46 -14.19 -14.97 29.64
N THR A 47 -14.73 -14.60 28.49
CA THR A 47 -13.97 -14.47 27.25
C THR A 47 -14.11 -13.05 26.74
N ARG A 48 -13.05 -12.54 26.11
CA ARG A 48 -13.04 -11.20 25.52
C ARG A 48 -12.66 -11.32 24.06
N ASP A 49 -13.32 -10.54 23.23
CA ASP A 49 -12.73 -10.23 21.93
C ASP A 49 -11.46 -9.39 22.21
N ASN A 50 -10.31 -9.82 21.68
CA ASN A 50 -9.08 -9.05 21.78
C ASN A 50 -8.91 -8.23 20.49
N PRO A 51 -9.45 -6.99 20.44
CA PRO A 51 -9.37 -6.17 19.23
C PRO A 51 -7.92 -5.87 18.84
N GLN A 52 -6.99 -5.87 19.82
CA GLN A 52 -5.57 -5.67 19.55
C GLN A 52 -4.93 -6.88 18.85
N ALA A 53 -5.36 -8.11 19.16
CA ALA A 53 -4.87 -9.28 18.43
C ALA A 53 -5.39 -9.29 16.99
N GLN A 54 -6.66 -8.93 16.78
CA GLN A 54 -7.25 -8.84 15.45
C GLN A 54 -6.61 -7.73 14.60
N SER A 55 -6.34 -6.56 15.20
CA SER A 55 -5.68 -5.46 14.50
C SER A 55 -4.22 -5.78 14.17
N GLN A 56 -3.50 -6.48 15.07
CA GLN A 56 -2.14 -6.97 14.79
C GLN A 56 -2.14 -7.97 13.62
N GLN A 57 -3.06 -8.94 13.62
CA GLN A 57 -3.19 -9.90 12.52
C GLN A 57 -3.49 -9.22 11.18
N ALA A 58 -4.40 -8.23 11.17
CA ALA A 58 -4.71 -7.46 9.97
C ALA A 58 -3.48 -6.66 9.48
N ALA A 59 -2.73 -6.04 10.40
CA ALA A 59 -1.51 -5.33 10.08
C ALA A 59 -0.42 -6.26 9.50
N GLU A 60 -0.25 -7.45 10.07
CA GLU A 60 0.69 -8.46 9.59
C GLU A 60 0.33 -8.94 8.18
N GLN A 61 -0.95 -9.20 7.91
CA GLN A 61 -1.44 -9.57 6.58
C GLN A 61 -1.18 -8.45 5.56
N GLN A 62 -1.43 -7.19 5.94
CA GLN A 62 -1.16 -6.04 5.08
C GLN A 62 0.32 -5.88 4.79
N ILE A 63 1.19 -6.05 5.79
CA ILE A 63 2.66 -6.02 5.62
C ILE A 63 3.11 -7.13 4.67
N ALA A 64 2.58 -8.34 4.82
CA ALA A 64 2.91 -9.46 3.94
C ALA A 64 2.50 -9.18 2.48
N ALA A 65 1.29 -8.66 2.27
CA ALA A 65 0.81 -8.28 0.95
C ALA A 65 1.65 -7.17 0.30
N LEU A 66 2.01 -6.14 1.07
CA LEU A 66 2.85 -5.04 0.59
C LEU A 66 4.26 -5.52 0.22
N LYS A 67 4.84 -6.45 1.00
CA LYS A 67 6.14 -7.06 0.67
C LYS A 67 6.09 -7.86 -0.63
N ALA A 68 5.03 -8.66 -0.83
CA ALA A 68 4.85 -9.39 -2.08
C ALA A 68 4.73 -8.43 -3.28
N ALA A 69 3.90 -7.40 -3.15
CA ALA A 69 3.73 -6.38 -4.20
C ALA A 69 5.03 -5.62 -4.50
N LEU A 70 5.87 -5.37 -3.50
CA LEU A 70 7.17 -4.74 -3.68
C LEU A 70 8.13 -5.63 -4.49
N VAL A 71 8.17 -6.93 -4.19
CA VAL A 71 8.99 -7.88 -4.95
C VAL A 71 8.52 -7.96 -6.40
N ASP A 72 7.21 -8.05 -6.62
CA ASP A 72 6.64 -8.03 -7.97
C ASP A 72 6.98 -6.75 -8.73
N ALA A 73 6.87 -5.59 -8.06
CA ALA A 73 7.20 -4.30 -8.66
C ALA A 73 8.68 -4.22 -9.03
N GLN A 74 9.56 -4.73 -8.17
CA GLN A 74 10.99 -4.78 -8.44
C GLN A 74 11.29 -5.65 -9.67
N GLN A 75 10.69 -6.84 -9.76
CA GLN A 75 10.86 -7.71 -10.92
C GLN A 75 10.36 -7.07 -12.23
N ARG A 76 9.24 -6.33 -12.17
CA ARG A 76 8.74 -5.58 -13.34
C ARG A 76 9.71 -4.47 -13.74
N ASN A 77 10.26 -3.74 -12.77
CA ASN A 77 11.27 -2.71 -13.03
C ASN A 77 12.53 -3.31 -13.67
N ASP A 78 13.03 -4.43 -13.16
CA ASP A 78 14.20 -5.10 -13.71
C ASP A 78 13.95 -5.58 -15.16
N ALA A 79 12.75 -6.13 -15.43
CA ALA A 79 12.35 -6.53 -16.78
C ALA A 79 12.24 -5.34 -17.74
N LEU A 80 11.61 -4.24 -17.30
CA LEU A 80 11.50 -2.99 -18.08
C LEU A 80 12.87 -2.38 -18.35
N SER A 81 13.79 -2.44 -17.38
CA SER A 81 15.16 -1.96 -17.54
C SER A 81 15.89 -2.76 -18.63
N ALA A 82 15.79 -4.09 -18.59
CA ALA A 82 16.39 -4.95 -19.61
C ALA A 82 15.77 -4.70 -21.01
N GLU A 83 14.46 -4.48 -21.09
CA GLU A 83 13.80 -4.13 -22.35
C GLU A 83 14.25 -2.77 -22.89
N LEU A 84 14.40 -1.77 -22.04
CA LEU A 84 14.94 -0.45 -22.42
C LEU A 84 16.38 -0.55 -22.92
N GLU A 85 17.23 -1.33 -22.26
CA GLU A 85 18.60 -1.57 -22.73
C GLU A 85 18.62 -2.25 -24.10
N ALA A 86 17.80 -3.28 -24.30
CA ALA A 86 17.67 -3.96 -25.58
C ALA A 86 17.13 -3.03 -26.68
N ALA A 87 16.14 -2.19 -26.37
CA ALA A 87 15.59 -1.20 -27.29
C ALA A 87 16.63 -0.15 -27.67
N ASN A 88 17.40 0.35 -26.69
CA ASN A 88 18.49 1.30 -26.93
C ASN A 88 19.59 0.69 -27.81
N ALA A 89 19.95 -0.58 -27.60
CA ALA A 89 20.90 -1.29 -28.45
C ALA A 89 20.39 -1.40 -29.90
N ARG A 90 19.12 -1.76 -30.09
CA ARG A 90 18.49 -1.81 -31.43
C ARG A 90 18.48 -0.45 -32.11
N VAL A 91 18.16 0.62 -31.37
CA VAL A 91 18.23 1.99 -31.90
C VAL A 91 19.65 2.33 -32.33
N ALA A 92 20.66 2.00 -31.51
CA ALA A 92 22.06 2.24 -31.86
C ALA A 92 22.47 1.49 -33.15
N GLU A 93 22.09 0.23 -33.30
CA GLU A 93 22.34 -0.55 -34.52
C GLU A 93 21.64 0.04 -35.75
N LEU A 94 20.37 0.42 -35.62
CA LEU A 94 19.62 1.05 -36.72
C LEU A 94 20.21 2.42 -37.09
N THR A 95 20.68 3.19 -36.11
CA THR A 95 21.33 4.49 -36.34
C THR A 95 22.70 4.31 -37.01
N ALA A 96 23.44 3.24 -36.67
CA ALA A 96 24.73 2.91 -37.29
C ALA A 96 24.57 2.34 -38.73
N ASN A 97 23.50 1.61 -39.01
CA ASN A 97 23.20 1.03 -40.33
C ASN A 97 22.40 1.97 -41.25
N SER A 98 21.94 3.11 -40.75
CA SER A 98 21.40 4.18 -41.58
C SER A 98 22.56 4.86 -42.31
N PRO A 99 22.57 4.99 -43.65
CA PRO A 99 23.55 5.85 -44.29
C PRO A 99 23.33 7.27 -43.76
N THR A 100 24.34 7.84 -43.11
CA THR A 100 24.45 9.29 -42.95
C THR A 100 24.12 9.90 -44.30
N PRO A 101 23.08 10.75 -44.43
CA PRO A 101 22.92 11.50 -45.67
C PRO A 101 24.22 12.30 -45.81
N GLU A 102 25.04 11.92 -46.80
CA GLU A 102 26.19 12.70 -47.21
C GLU A 102 25.70 14.15 -47.39
N PRO A 103 26.47 15.16 -46.96
CA PRO A 103 26.09 16.53 -47.22
C PRO A 103 26.03 16.68 -48.74
N VAL A 104 24.82 16.73 -49.28
CA VAL A 104 24.59 17.03 -50.69
C VAL A 104 25.13 18.45 -50.86
N THR A 105 26.36 18.54 -51.38
CA THR A 105 26.96 19.81 -51.75
C THR A 105 26.27 20.28 -53.01
N ASP A 106 25.05 20.79 -52.86
CA ASP A 106 24.39 21.52 -53.93
C ASP A 106 25.15 22.82 -54.16
N LYS A 107 26.14 22.76 -55.06
CA LYS A 107 26.68 23.93 -55.75
C LYS A 107 25.64 24.45 -56.74
N ALA A 108 24.46 24.80 -56.26
CA ALA A 108 23.49 25.58 -57.02
C ALA A 108 23.79 27.06 -56.83
N LYS A 109 24.58 27.60 -57.76
CA LYS A 109 24.80 29.03 -57.97
C LYS A 109 23.45 29.73 -58.21
N ALA A 110 22.85 30.31 -57.18
CA ALA A 110 21.72 31.24 -57.31
C ALA A 110 22.19 32.66 -56.96
N LYS A 111 22.55 33.39 -58.03
CA LYS A 111 22.76 34.84 -58.01
C LYS A 111 21.38 35.49 -57.85
N GLY A 112 21.14 36.17 -56.73
CA GLY A 112 19.89 36.88 -56.48
C GLY A 112 19.96 37.81 -55.27
N ASN A 113 20.39 39.05 -55.50
CA ASN A 113 20.22 40.19 -54.60
C ASN A 113 18.76 40.35 -54.15
N THR A 114 18.48 40.64 -52.87
CA THR A 114 18.00 41.95 -52.36
C THR A 114 17.31 41.85 -50.98
N LYS A 115 17.86 42.63 -50.04
CA LYS A 115 17.20 43.54 -49.07
C LYS A 115 16.03 43.12 -48.15
N ASP A 116 16.19 43.60 -46.91
CA ASP A 116 15.17 44.00 -45.91
C ASP A 116 14.39 42.86 -45.24
N LYS A 117 14.14 42.81 -43.93
CA LYS A 117 14.18 43.81 -42.86
C LYS A 117 14.23 43.08 -41.52
N ALA A 118 14.92 43.67 -40.54
CA ALA A 118 14.91 43.24 -39.15
C ALA A 118 13.50 43.40 -38.53
N VAL A 119 13.06 42.42 -37.74
CA VAL A 119 12.02 42.60 -36.73
C VAL A 119 12.53 42.01 -35.41
N LYS A 120 12.75 42.90 -34.44
CA LYS A 120 13.12 42.60 -33.05
C LYS A 120 11.92 41.98 -32.30
N PRO A 121 12.14 41.14 -31.27
CA PRO A 121 11.08 40.75 -30.36
C PRO A 121 10.81 41.92 -29.38
N THR A 122 9.55 42.25 -29.16
CA THR A 122 9.14 43.14 -28.07
C THR A 122 8.33 42.29 -27.10
N GLY A 123 8.85 42.13 -25.89
CA GLY A 123 8.08 41.65 -24.76
C GLY A 123 7.45 42.84 -24.05
N GLU A 124 6.24 42.63 -23.55
CA GLU A 124 5.70 43.12 -22.27
C GLU A 124 4.50 42.25 -21.90
#